data_AF-A0A5E4V681-F1
#
_entry.id   AF-A0A5E4V681-F1
#
_cell.length_a   1.000
_cell.length_b   1.000
_cell.length_c   1.000
_cell.angle_alpha   90.00
_cell.angle_beta   90.00
_cell.angle_gamma   90.00
#
_symmetry.space_group_name_H-M   'P 1'
#
loop_
_entity.id
_entity.type
_entity.pdbx_description
1 polymer ?
#
loop_
_entity_poly.entity_id
_entity_poly.type
_entity_poly.pdbx_seq_one_letter_code
_entity_poly.pdbx_strand_id
1 'polypeptide(L)'
;MTIAEKSAAILITPTQPPQATPLNLAETKLVHDRRLRGDWRSGEIRARPVGSDGLWLAEVDMSIDCAGIEKTMSVAKDIIKKYSEYTEDGQHIVTFAYERWGIGLPAGPVLDEALSSVSGFQFWINYGWAQYFVGLTAYFAMAASGAAMDPANDFISPRWLFQPMVSGAERSRLITAVRLRGYVLMQQGVGISAPGRPTILHTNGAAHFTDHPEFGTIPGGLSYVDLTRWEGESRPFTPRDVQIIP
;
A
#
# COMPACT_ATOMS: atom_id res chain seq x y z
N MET A 1 44.19 3.10 35.55
CA MET A 1 43.05 2.45 34.87
C MET A 1 42.21 3.58 34.27
N THR A 2 42.47 3.91 33.01
CA THR A 2 41.95 5.10 32.34
C THR A 2 40.57 4.84 31.74
N ILE A 3 39.76 5.91 31.67
CA ILE A 3 38.42 5.98 31.09
C ILE A 3 38.55 5.83 29.55
N ALA A 4 38.93 4.64 29.08
CA ALA A 4 39.20 4.39 27.66
C ALA A 4 38.77 2.98 27.19
N GLU A 5 38.07 2.18 28.01
CA GLU A 5 37.75 0.77 27.66
C GLU A 5 36.28 0.35 27.82
N LYS A 6 35.32 1.29 27.78
CA LYS A 6 33.89 0.92 27.68
C LYS A 6 33.10 1.87 26.78
N SER A 7 33.31 1.75 25.48
CA SER A 7 32.34 2.14 24.45
C SER A 7 32.64 1.35 23.18
N ALA A 8 32.32 0.05 23.20
CA ALA A 8 32.08 -0.66 21.96
C ALA A 8 30.76 -0.11 21.41
N ALA A 9 30.87 0.89 20.54
CA ALA A 9 29.78 1.31 19.70
C ALA A 9 29.30 0.08 18.92
N ILE A 10 28.12 -0.41 19.29
CA ILE A 10 27.35 -1.30 18.44
C ILE A 10 27.08 -0.47 17.19
N LEU A 11 27.87 -0.70 16.14
CA LEU A 11 27.52 -0.29 14.80
C LEU A 11 26.21 -1.01 14.47
N ILE A 12 25.09 -0.35 14.74
CA ILE A 12 23.80 -0.70 14.18
C ILE A 12 23.99 -0.48 12.68
N THR A 13 24.36 -1.55 11.98
CA THR A 13 24.25 -1.58 10.53
C THR A 13 22.79 -1.27 10.26
N PRO A 14 22.44 -0.24 9.47
CA PRO A 14 21.03 -0.02 9.13
C PRO A 14 20.55 -1.30 8.48
N THR A 15 19.71 -2.05 9.18
CA THR A 15 19.07 -3.24 8.66
C THR A 15 18.41 -2.81 7.38
N GLN A 16 18.79 -3.45 6.29
CA GLN A 16 18.18 -3.23 4.99
C GLN A 16 16.66 -3.21 5.20
N PRO A 17 15.96 -2.16 4.76
CA PRO A 17 14.56 -2.00 5.13
C PRO A 17 13.74 -3.21 4.67
N PRO A 18 12.72 -3.63 5.44
CA PRO A 18 11.90 -4.77 5.08
C PRO A 18 11.36 -4.61 3.66
N GLN A 19 11.58 -5.63 2.83
CA GLN A 19 11.10 -5.63 1.46
C GLN A 19 9.58 -5.81 1.45
N ALA A 20 8.91 -5.04 0.60
CA ALA A 20 7.49 -5.24 0.33
C ALA A 20 7.26 -6.68 -0.15
N THR A 21 6.46 -7.43 0.60
CA THR A 21 6.15 -8.83 0.25
C THR A 21 4.70 -8.88 -0.22
N PRO A 22 4.41 -9.47 -1.40
CA PRO A 22 3.03 -9.74 -1.79
C PRO A 22 2.31 -10.54 -0.70
N LEU A 23 1.08 -10.15 -0.34
CA LEU A 23 0.28 -10.92 0.63
C LEU A 23 0.06 -12.33 0.07
N ASN A 24 0.45 -13.36 0.83
CA ASN A 24 0.12 -14.75 0.49
C ASN A 24 -1.36 -15.00 0.78
N LEU A 25 -2.20 -14.83 -0.25
CA LEU A 25 -3.66 -14.89 -0.13
C LEU A 25 -4.17 -16.30 0.23
N ALA A 26 -3.46 -17.36 -0.14
CA ALA A 26 -3.89 -18.74 0.10
C ALA A 26 -3.88 -19.14 1.58
N GLU A 27 -3.07 -18.48 2.40
CA GLU A 27 -2.94 -18.74 3.84
C GLU A 27 -3.42 -17.55 4.68
N THR A 28 -4.15 -16.61 4.09
CA THR A 28 -4.66 -15.43 4.78
C THR A 28 -6.11 -15.61 5.21
N LYS A 29 -6.42 -15.31 6.48
CA LYS A 29 -7.77 -15.18 7.01
C LYS A 29 -8.15 -13.71 7.05
N LEU A 30 -9.25 -13.34 6.39
CA LEU A 30 -9.76 -11.98 6.41
C LEU A 30 -10.70 -11.76 7.60
N VAL A 31 -10.54 -10.61 8.25
CA VAL A 31 -11.45 -10.11 9.27
C VAL A 31 -11.89 -8.72 8.86
N HIS A 32 -13.19 -8.51 8.72
CA HIS A 32 -13.71 -7.16 8.54
C HIS A 32 -13.56 -6.38 9.86
N ASP A 33 -12.84 -5.26 9.83
CA ASP A 33 -12.67 -4.38 10.99
C ASP A 33 -13.21 -2.99 10.70
N ARG A 34 -14.37 -2.67 11.28
CA ARG A 34 -15.06 -1.38 11.12
C ARG A 34 -14.25 -0.16 11.60
N ARG A 35 -13.18 -0.39 12.35
CA ARG A 35 -12.27 0.69 12.77
C ARG A 35 -11.41 1.15 11.60
N LEU A 36 -11.12 0.27 10.65
CA LEU A 36 -10.48 0.59 9.39
C LEU A 36 -11.56 1.13 8.43
N ARG A 37 -11.27 2.26 7.80
CA ARG A 37 -12.16 2.90 6.82
C ARG A 37 -11.45 2.89 5.47
N GLY A 38 -12.21 2.85 4.39
CA GLY A 38 -11.68 3.04 3.05
C GLY A 38 -12.80 3.42 2.11
N ASP A 39 -13.08 4.72 2.04
CA ASP A 39 -14.07 5.27 1.13
C ASP A 39 -13.40 6.22 0.15
N TRP A 40 -13.88 6.22 -1.09
CA TRP A 40 -13.46 7.21 -2.08
C TRP A 40 -13.93 8.61 -1.68
N ARG A 41 -13.02 9.59 -1.72
CA ARG A 41 -13.37 11.00 -1.53
C ARG A 41 -13.28 11.79 -2.83
N SER A 42 -12.13 11.70 -3.50
CA SER A 42 -11.88 12.36 -4.77
C SER A 42 -10.69 11.74 -5.47
N GLY A 43 -10.48 12.13 -6.73
CA GLY A 43 -9.26 11.84 -7.45
C GLY A 43 -9.32 12.31 -8.89
N GLU A 44 -8.21 12.21 -9.59
CA GLU A 44 -8.11 12.53 -11.01
C GLU A 44 -7.05 11.67 -11.68
N ILE A 45 -7.17 11.56 -13.01
CA ILE A 45 -6.11 11.07 -13.88
C ILE A 45 -5.67 12.19 -14.81
N ARG A 46 -4.36 12.39 -14.92
CA ARG A 46 -3.74 13.44 -15.73
C ARG A 46 -2.75 12.82 -16.69
N ALA A 47 -3.05 12.84 -17.98
CA ALA A 47 -2.10 12.47 -19.02
C ALA A 47 -1.45 13.69 -19.65
N ARG A 48 -0.15 13.60 -19.91
CA ARG A 48 0.62 14.65 -20.59
C ARG A 48 1.82 14.10 -21.35
N PRO A 49 2.26 14.76 -22.43
CA PRO A 49 3.55 14.48 -23.02
C PRO A 49 4.69 14.89 -22.07
N VAL A 50 5.84 14.24 -22.23
CA VAL A 50 7.04 14.43 -21.41
C VAL A 50 8.23 14.61 -22.33
N GLY A 51 8.88 15.77 -22.22
CA GLY A 51 10.01 16.12 -23.08
C GLY A 51 9.62 16.31 -24.55
N SER A 52 10.64 16.46 -25.39
CA SER A 52 10.50 16.66 -26.84
C SER A 52 10.23 15.38 -27.63
N ASP A 53 10.49 14.22 -27.02
CA ASP A 53 10.64 12.95 -27.75
C ASP A 53 9.31 12.20 -27.95
N GLY A 54 8.19 12.89 -27.76
CA GLY A 54 6.86 12.32 -27.94
C GLY A 54 6.45 11.26 -26.90
N LEU A 55 7.18 11.15 -25.78
CA LEU A 55 6.83 10.26 -24.67
C LEU A 55 5.61 10.80 -23.93
N TRP A 56 4.81 9.89 -23.38
CA TRP A 56 3.64 10.23 -22.57
C TRP A 56 3.77 9.64 -21.17
N LEU A 57 3.14 10.29 -20.19
CA LEU A 57 2.91 9.74 -18.86
C LEU A 57 1.46 9.97 -18.43
N ALA A 58 1.00 9.21 -17.45
CA ALA A 58 -0.21 9.53 -16.69
C ALA A 58 0.08 9.54 -15.19
N GLU A 59 -0.55 10.46 -14.47
CA GLU A 59 -0.55 10.50 -13.02
C GLU A 59 -1.98 10.28 -12.52
N VAL A 60 -2.14 9.36 -11.58
CA VAL A 60 -3.40 9.12 -10.86
C VAL A 60 -3.22 9.63 -9.44
N ASP A 61 -4.00 10.65 -9.09
CA ASP A 61 -4.04 11.22 -7.75
C ASP A 61 -5.35 10.86 -7.09
N MET A 62 -5.29 10.38 -5.85
CA MET A 62 -6.48 10.00 -5.11
C MET A 62 -6.49 10.65 -3.73
N SER A 63 -7.68 10.84 -3.19
CA SER A 63 -7.93 11.06 -1.78
C SER A 63 -8.89 9.98 -1.31
N ILE A 64 -8.45 9.18 -0.34
CA ILE A 64 -9.20 8.05 0.20
C ILE A 64 -9.36 8.30 1.69
N ASP A 65 -10.61 8.33 2.14
CA ASP A 65 -10.91 8.37 3.57
C ASP A 65 -10.45 7.06 4.19
N CYS A 66 -9.53 7.13 5.15
CA CYS A 66 -9.00 5.95 5.82
C CYS A 66 -9.02 6.12 7.34
N ALA A 67 -8.71 5.07 8.09
CA ALA A 67 -8.32 5.26 9.48
C ALA A 67 -7.02 6.07 9.51
N GLY A 68 -7.01 7.17 10.27
CA GLY A 68 -5.80 7.95 10.53
C GLY A 68 -4.71 7.12 11.22
N ILE A 69 -3.50 7.69 11.28
CA ILE A 69 -2.30 7.00 11.78
C ILE A 69 -2.52 6.44 13.19
N GLU A 70 -2.95 7.27 14.13
CA GLU A 70 -3.15 6.85 15.54
C GLU A 70 -4.18 5.73 15.67
N LYS A 71 -5.27 5.81 14.91
CA LYS A 71 -6.30 4.78 14.89
C LYS A 71 -5.77 3.47 14.33
N THR A 72 -4.98 3.54 13.26
CA THR A 72 -4.33 2.37 12.65
C THR A 72 -3.33 1.71 13.61
N MET A 73 -2.51 2.51 14.29
CA MET A 73 -1.59 2.02 15.33
C MET A 73 -2.34 1.37 16.51
N SER A 74 -3.46 1.96 16.92
CA SER A 74 -4.33 1.40 17.97
C SER A 74 -4.91 0.04 17.56
N VAL A 75 -5.42 -0.08 16.33
CA VAL A 75 -5.88 -1.34 15.75
C VAL A 75 -4.76 -2.39 15.75
N ALA A 76 -3.54 -2.02 15.35
CA ALA A 76 -2.39 -2.93 15.36
C ALA A 76 -2.08 -3.45 16.77
N LYS A 77 -2.03 -2.56 17.77
CA LYS A 77 -1.79 -2.93 19.17
C LYS A 77 -2.86 -3.89 19.70
N ASP A 78 -4.12 -3.64 19.36
CA ASP A 78 -5.24 -4.51 19.73
C ASP A 78 -5.14 -5.88 19.06
N ILE A 79 -4.73 -5.94 17.79
CA ILE A 79 -4.51 -7.21 17.06
C ILE A 79 -3.39 -8.00 17.73
N ILE A 80 -2.23 -7.38 17.99
CA ILE A 80 -1.11 -8.02 18.68
C ILE A 80 -1.55 -8.61 20.02
N LYS A 81 -2.33 -7.84 20.81
CA LYS A 81 -2.87 -8.29 22.10
C LYS A 81 -3.88 -9.42 21.94
N LYS A 82 -4.76 -9.34 20.94
CA LYS A 82 -5.83 -10.32 20.70
C LYS A 82 -5.29 -11.67 20.25
N TYR A 83 -4.23 -11.67 19.45
CA TYR A 83 -3.62 -12.87 18.88
C TYR A 83 -2.28 -13.15 19.56
N SER A 84 -2.28 -13.24 20.88
CA SER A 84 -1.06 -13.45 21.67
C SER A 84 -0.32 -14.71 21.25
N GLU A 85 -1.03 -15.73 20.75
CA GLU A 85 -0.46 -16.97 20.23
C GLU A 85 0.46 -16.78 19.01
N TYR A 86 0.39 -15.64 18.32
CA TYR A 86 1.34 -15.28 17.25
C TYR A 86 2.62 -14.70 17.81
N THR A 87 2.58 -14.16 19.04
CA THR A 87 3.66 -13.39 19.64
C THR A 87 4.58 -14.19 20.56
N GLU A 88 4.20 -15.42 20.93
CA GLU A 88 4.89 -16.28 21.92
C GLU A 88 6.39 -16.45 21.65
N ASP A 89 6.77 -16.68 20.39
CA ASP A 89 8.17 -16.93 19.99
C ASP A 89 8.93 -15.65 19.59
N GLY A 90 8.28 -14.48 19.63
CA GLY A 90 8.88 -13.21 19.21
C GLY A 90 9.21 -13.11 17.72
N GLN A 91 8.72 -14.03 16.88
CA GLN A 91 8.98 -14.06 15.43
C GLN A 91 7.78 -13.62 14.58
N HIS A 92 6.85 -12.85 15.17
CA HIS A 92 5.71 -12.35 14.42
C HIS A 92 6.07 -11.18 13.51
N ILE A 93 5.27 -10.99 12.48
CA ILE A 93 5.31 -9.84 11.58
C ILE A 93 3.95 -9.16 11.63
N VAL A 94 3.95 -7.83 11.79
CA VAL A 94 2.75 -7.02 11.65
C VAL A 94 2.78 -6.36 10.28
N THR A 95 1.74 -6.61 9.48
CA THR A 95 1.64 -6.11 8.11
C THR A 95 0.69 -4.93 8.04
N PHE A 96 1.11 -3.83 7.42
CA PHE A 96 0.23 -2.72 7.07
C PHE A 96 0.00 -2.73 5.57
N ALA A 97 -1.25 -2.96 5.15
CA ALA A 97 -1.62 -3.10 3.75
C ALA A 97 -2.35 -1.85 3.25
N TYR A 98 -1.91 -1.33 2.11
CA TYR A 98 -2.54 -0.24 1.35
C TYR A 98 -2.58 -0.62 -0.12
N GLU A 99 -3.75 -0.52 -0.76
CA GLU A 99 -3.95 -1.09 -2.11
C GLU A 99 -3.59 -2.60 -2.11
N ARG A 100 -2.90 -3.12 -3.13
CA ARG A 100 -2.37 -4.50 -3.18
C ARG A 100 -1.01 -4.62 -2.49
N TRP A 101 -0.49 -3.53 -1.95
CA TRP A 101 0.83 -3.46 -1.36
C TRP A 101 0.75 -3.59 0.16
N GLY A 102 1.77 -4.17 0.76
CA GLY A 102 1.90 -4.20 2.21
C GLY A 102 3.36 -4.14 2.65
N ILE A 103 3.56 -3.50 3.80
CA ILE A 103 4.83 -3.54 4.53
C ILE A 103 4.68 -4.44 5.75
N GLY A 104 5.50 -5.49 5.80
CA GLY A 104 5.64 -6.34 6.97
C GLY A 104 6.74 -5.81 7.88
N LEU A 105 6.39 -5.46 9.11
CA LEU A 105 7.34 -5.06 10.15
C LEU A 105 7.55 -6.23 11.11
N PRO A 106 8.76 -6.82 11.17
CA PRO A 106 9.05 -7.90 12.11
C PRO A 106 9.06 -7.38 13.54
N ALA A 107 8.75 -8.26 14.48
CA ALA A 107 8.86 -7.98 15.91
C ALA A 107 10.25 -7.43 16.28
N GLY A 108 10.27 -6.49 17.24
CA GLY A 108 11.48 -5.83 17.71
C GLY A 108 11.54 -4.35 17.32
N PRO A 109 12.76 -3.76 17.25
CA PRO A 109 12.93 -2.30 17.24
C PRO A 109 12.18 -1.57 16.13
N VAL A 110 12.06 -2.16 14.95
CA VAL A 110 11.37 -1.56 13.79
C VAL A 110 9.87 -1.44 14.04
N LEU A 111 9.23 -2.53 14.52
CA LEU A 111 7.82 -2.51 14.86
C LEU A 111 7.55 -1.62 16.08
N ASP A 112 8.44 -1.65 17.07
CA ASP A 112 8.33 -0.82 18.26
C ASP A 112 8.40 0.67 17.91
N GLU A 113 9.35 1.06 17.06
CA GLU A 113 9.47 2.43 16.54
C GLU A 113 8.17 2.85 15.82
N ALA A 114 7.70 2.02 14.89
CA ALA A 114 6.48 2.28 14.13
C ALA A 114 5.25 2.45 15.03
N LEU A 115 5.15 1.69 16.12
CA LEU A 115 4.01 1.74 17.03
C LEU A 115 4.18 2.72 18.21
N SER A 116 5.36 3.33 18.37
CA SER A 116 5.67 4.27 19.46
C SER A 116 5.22 5.71 19.18
N SER A 117 5.15 6.12 17.92
CA SER A 117 4.84 7.51 17.55
C SER A 117 4.21 7.64 16.15
N VAL A 118 3.45 8.73 15.94
CA VAL A 118 2.87 9.07 14.63
C VAL A 118 3.96 9.22 13.57
N SER A 119 5.06 9.90 13.89
CA SER A 119 6.17 10.13 12.96
C SER A 119 6.89 8.82 12.59
N GLY A 120 7.11 7.93 13.56
CA GLY A 120 7.71 6.61 13.31
C GLY A 120 6.81 5.77 12.39
N PHE A 121 5.51 5.72 12.68
CA PHE A 121 4.55 5.03 11.81
C PHE A 121 4.55 5.60 10.39
N GLN A 122 4.43 6.92 10.27
CA GLN A 122 4.40 7.63 9.00
C GLN A 122 5.66 7.35 8.17
N PHE A 123 6.83 7.37 8.80
CA PHE A 123 8.09 7.08 8.14
C PHE A 123 8.06 5.72 7.47
N TRP A 124 7.65 4.66 8.20
CA TRP A 124 7.62 3.31 7.65
C TRP A 124 6.61 3.13 6.53
N ILE A 125 5.41 3.72 6.65
CA ILE A 125 4.40 3.65 5.58
C ILE A 125 4.89 4.40 4.33
N ASN A 126 5.42 5.62 4.47
CA ASN A 126 5.90 6.40 3.33
C ASN A 126 7.16 5.80 2.72
N TYR A 127 8.06 5.23 3.53
CA TYR A 127 9.21 4.49 3.06
C TYR A 127 8.78 3.34 2.17
N GLY A 128 7.84 2.53 2.65
CA GLY A 128 7.35 1.39 1.91
C GLY A 128 6.56 1.80 0.65
N TRP A 129 5.75 2.86 0.74
CA TRP A 129 5.07 3.45 -0.41
C TRP A 129 6.04 3.83 -1.52
N ALA A 130 7.16 4.48 -1.17
CA ALA A 130 8.19 4.86 -2.13
C ALA A 130 8.85 3.66 -2.84
N GLN A 131 8.70 2.43 -2.32
CA GLN A 131 9.17 1.21 -2.97
C GLN A 131 8.14 0.60 -3.95
N TYR A 132 6.92 1.14 -4.02
CA TYR A 132 5.88 0.60 -4.90
C TYR A 132 6.28 0.75 -6.37
N PHE A 133 6.47 -0.38 -7.04
CA PHE A 133 6.80 -0.45 -8.45
C PHE A 133 6.15 -1.68 -9.10
N VAL A 134 5.50 -1.47 -10.24
CA VAL A 134 4.86 -2.52 -11.02
C VAL A 134 5.22 -2.32 -12.49
N GLY A 135 5.91 -3.30 -13.09
CA GLY A 135 6.09 -3.35 -14.54
C GLY A 135 4.74 -3.65 -15.21
N LEU A 136 4.34 -2.83 -16.18
CA LEU A 136 3.06 -3.01 -16.88
C LEU A 136 3.28 -3.58 -18.27
N THR A 137 4.12 -2.91 -19.06
CA THR A 137 4.47 -3.33 -20.42
C THR A 137 5.96 -3.13 -20.66
N ALA A 138 6.45 -3.48 -21.84
CA ALA A 138 7.82 -3.15 -22.25
C ALA A 138 8.11 -1.63 -22.25
N TYR A 139 7.07 -0.78 -22.28
CA TYR A 139 7.20 0.68 -22.40
C TYR A 139 6.90 1.44 -21.12
N PHE A 140 6.16 0.83 -20.19
CA PHE A 140 5.58 1.54 -19.05
C PHE A 140 5.71 0.73 -17.77
N ALA A 141 5.97 1.46 -16.69
CA ALA A 141 5.82 0.99 -15.32
C ALA A 141 4.91 1.94 -14.54
N MET A 142 4.31 1.42 -13.48
CA MET A 142 3.61 2.20 -12.47
C MET A 142 4.47 2.28 -11.22
N ALA A 143 4.69 3.48 -10.72
CA ALA A 143 5.40 3.70 -9.47
C ALA A 143 4.57 4.60 -8.53
N ALA A 144 4.79 4.48 -7.24
CA ALA A 144 4.32 5.49 -6.30
C ALA A 144 5.02 6.84 -6.55
N SER A 145 4.29 7.92 -6.30
CA SER A 145 4.84 9.28 -6.27
C SER A 145 4.41 9.98 -4.99
N GLY A 146 5.31 10.78 -4.42
CA GLY A 146 5.07 11.52 -3.17
C GLY A 146 4.88 10.63 -1.93
N ALA A 147 4.45 11.27 -0.84
CA ALA A 147 4.07 10.57 0.39
C ALA A 147 2.62 10.09 0.29
N ALA A 148 2.34 8.87 0.78
CA ALA A 148 0.97 8.36 0.89
C ALA A 148 0.24 8.94 2.10
N MET A 149 0.96 9.14 3.21
CA MET A 149 0.43 9.63 4.47
C MET A 149 0.98 10.99 4.86
N ASP A 150 0.06 11.89 5.21
CA ASP A 150 0.30 13.19 5.82
C ASP A 150 -0.39 13.22 7.20
N PRO A 151 0.33 13.47 8.30
CA PRO A 151 -0.22 13.39 9.65
C PRO A 151 -1.20 14.53 9.95
N ALA A 152 -1.25 15.57 9.11
CA ALA A 152 -2.24 16.64 9.24
C ALA A 152 -3.64 16.23 8.73
N ASN A 153 -3.77 15.06 8.11
CA ASN A 153 -4.96 14.65 7.38
C ASN A 153 -5.50 13.30 7.84
N ASP A 154 -6.83 13.18 7.98
CA ASP A 154 -7.53 11.92 8.23
C ASP A 154 -7.79 11.12 6.94
N PHE A 155 -6.98 11.33 5.91
CA PHE A 155 -7.06 10.64 4.63
C PHE A 155 -5.67 10.31 4.13
N ILE A 156 -5.59 9.26 3.31
CA ILE A 156 -4.38 8.98 2.52
C ILE A 156 -4.54 9.63 1.15
N SER A 157 -3.43 10.15 0.62
CA SER A 157 -3.37 10.72 -0.72
C SER A 157 -2.37 10.00 -1.59
N PRO A 158 -2.63 8.72 -1.90
CA PRO A 158 -1.74 7.96 -2.75
C PRO A 158 -1.74 8.56 -4.16
N ARG A 159 -0.55 8.61 -4.75
CA ARG A 159 -0.34 9.02 -6.13
C ARG A 159 0.44 7.94 -6.85
N TRP A 160 0.00 7.65 -8.06
CA TRP A 160 0.63 6.67 -8.92
C TRP A 160 1.02 7.30 -10.25
N LEU A 161 2.25 7.03 -10.66
CA LEU A 161 2.81 7.53 -11.90
C LEU A 161 2.98 6.37 -12.88
N PHE A 162 2.24 6.42 -13.98
CA PHE A 162 2.45 5.60 -15.16
C PHE A 162 3.54 6.25 -16.01
N GLN A 163 4.78 5.84 -15.78
CA GLN A 163 5.96 6.47 -16.37
C GLN A 163 6.54 5.68 -17.54
N PRO A 164 7.02 6.36 -18.59
CA PRO A 164 7.71 5.73 -19.69
C PRO A 164 9.06 5.18 -19.23
N MET A 165 9.38 3.95 -19.63
CA MET A 165 10.64 3.27 -19.31
C MET A 165 11.66 3.32 -20.44
N VAL A 166 11.19 3.45 -21.68
CA VAL A 166 12.00 3.44 -22.90
C VAL A 166 11.38 4.38 -23.95
N SER A 167 12.13 4.62 -25.04
CA SER A 167 11.64 5.39 -26.18
C SER A 167 10.43 4.74 -26.87
N GLY A 168 9.62 5.54 -27.56
CA GLY A 168 8.40 5.06 -28.21
C GLY A 168 7.24 4.81 -27.23
N ALA A 169 7.31 5.32 -26.01
CA ALA A 169 6.22 5.29 -25.04
C ALA A 169 5.12 6.32 -25.39
N GLU A 170 4.47 6.11 -26.54
CA GLU A 170 3.43 6.98 -27.09
C GLU A 170 2.09 6.86 -26.34
N ARG A 171 1.18 7.82 -26.56
CA ARG A 171 -0.12 7.89 -25.88
C ARG A 171 -0.96 6.61 -25.99
N SER A 172 -0.99 5.97 -27.16
CA SER A 172 -1.75 4.73 -27.37
C SER A 172 -1.24 3.60 -26.46
N ARG A 173 0.08 3.50 -26.29
CA ARG A 173 0.73 2.51 -25.40
C ARG A 173 0.51 2.85 -23.93
N LEU A 174 0.46 4.13 -23.58
CA LEU A 174 0.08 4.58 -22.23
C LEU A 174 -1.35 4.12 -21.90
N ILE A 175 -2.30 4.32 -22.82
CA ILE A 175 -3.69 3.88 -22.65
C ILE A 175 -3.72 2.36 -22.39
N THR A 176 -3.00 1.57 -23.19
CA THR A 176 -2.90 0.13 -22.96
C THR A 176 -2.31 -0.21 -21.59
N ALA A 177 -1.24 0.47 -21.16
CA ALA A 177 -0.61 0.22 -19.87
C ALA A 177 -1.55 0.53 -18.69
N VAL A 178 -2.26 1.67 -18.74
CA VAL A 178 -3.23 2.06 -17.71
C VAL A 178 -4.39 1.06 -17.65
N ARG A 179 -4.92 0.64 -18.80
CA ARG A 179 -5.99 -0.38 -18.86
C ARG A 179 -5.52 -1.75 -18.37
N LEU A 180 -4.27 -2.11 -18.63
CA LEU A 180 -3.68 -3.36 -18.15
C LEU A 180 -3.54 -3.37 -16.63
N ARG A 181 -3.26 -2.22 -16.01
CA ARG A 181 -3.33 -2.08 -14.55
C ARG A 181 -4.75 -2.35 -14.03
N GLY A 182 -5.75 -1.99 -14.84
CA GLY A 182 -7.17 -2.25 -14.62
C GLY A 182 -7.82 -1.31 -13.62
N TYR A 183 -7.17 -1.07 -12.48
CA TYR A 183 -7.81 -0.37 -11.37
C TYR A 183 -6.84 0.20 -10.34
N VAL A 184 -7.39 0.97 -9.41
CA VAL A 184 -6.73 1.41 -8.17
C VAL A 184 -7.61 1.06 -6.97
N LEU A 185 -7.11 0.19 -6.08
CA LEU A 185 -7.85 -0.33 -4.93
C LEU A 185 -7.81 0.60 -3.71
N MET A 186 -8.94 0.75 -3.03
CA MET A 186 -9.06 1.50 -1.77
C MET A 186 -9.02 0.53 -0.59
N GLN A 187 -7.85 -0.06 -0.39
CA GLN A 187 -7.61 -0.99 0.71
C GLN A 187 -6.82 -0.33 1.83
N GLN A 188 -7.25 -0.59 3.06
CA GLN A 188 -6.46 -0.41 4.27
C GLN A 188 -6.60 -1.69 5.11
N GLY A 189 -5.47 -2.26 5.50
CA GLY A 189 -5.46 -3.45 6.35
C GLY A 189 -4.33 -3.47 7.36
N VAL A 190 -4.57 -4.17 8.46
CA VAL A 190 -3.56 -4.49 9.47
C VAL A 190 -3.58 -5.99 9.70
N GLY A 191 -2.45 -6.64 9.45
CA GLY A 191 -2.32 -8.08 9.57
C GLY A 191 -1.28 -8.51 10.60
N ILE A 192 -1.39 -9.75 11.05
CA ILE A 192 -0.39 -10.43 11.87
C ILE A 192 -0.10 -11.80 11.28
N SER A 193 1.18 -12.17 11.20
CA SER A 193 1.62 -13.49 10.78
C SER A 193 2.76 -13.99 11.67
N ALA A 194 2.93 -15.30 11.71
CA ALA A 194 3.99 -15.98 12.45
C ALA A 194 4.30 -17.34 11.77
N PRO A 195 5.51 -17.89 11.93
CA PRO A 195 5.87 -19.18 11.36
C PRO A 195 4.88 -20.29 11.69
N GLY A 196 4.48 -21.07 10.67
CA GLY A 196 3.54 -22.19 10.84
C GLY A 196 2.09 -21.79 11.12
N ARG A 197 1.74 -20.50 11.07
CA ARG A 197 0.38 -20.00 11.31
C ARG A 197 -0.14 -19.24 10.07
N PRO A 198 -1.44 -19.35 9.77
CA PRO A 198 -2.03 -18.55 8.70
C PRO A 198 -1.95 -17.07 9.04
N THR A 199 -1.76 -16.21 8.05
CA THR A 199 -1.83 -14.75 8.25
C THR A 199 -3.26 -14.36 8.62
N ILE A 200 -3.44 -13.44 9.57
CA ILE A 200 -4.75 -12.83 9.85
C ILE A 200 -4.68 -11.38 9.41
N LEU A 201 -5.52 -10.97 8.46
CA LEU A 201 -5.58 -9.61 7.96
C LEU A 201 -6.92 -8.97 8.32
N HIS A 202 -6.88 -7.97 9.18
CA HIS A 202 -8.01 -7.08 9.45
C HIS A 202 -8.07 -6.04 8.35
N THR A 203 -9.21 -5.88 7.69
CA THR A 203 -9.35 -5.05 6.49
C THR A 203 -10.64 -4.22 6.55
N ASN A 204 -10.64 -3.09 5.82
CA ASN A 204 -11.86 -2.31 5.55
C ASN A 204 -12.81 -3.04 4.59
N GLY A 205 -12.33 -4.05 3.86
CA GLY A 205 -13.16 -4.93 3.02
C GLY A 205 -13.95 -5.97 3.83
N ALA A 206 -14.60 -6.87 3.12
CA ALA A 206 -15.34 -7.99 3.67
C ALA A 206 -14.43 -9.05 4.30
N ALA A 207 -15.00 -9.89 5.17
CA ALA A 207 -14.32 -11.00 5.82
C ALA A 207 -14.18 -12.25 4.93
N HIS A 208 -14.18 -12.08 3.60
CA HIS A 208 -14.03 -13.15 2.63
C HIS A 208 -13.29 -12.65 1.40
N PHE A 209 -12.69 -13.59 0.66
CA PHE A 209 -12.15 -13.32 -0.65
C PHE A 209 -13.23 -13.53 -1.71
N THR A 210 -13.17 -12.71 -2.75
CA THR A 210 -13.99 -12.80 -3.95
C THR A 210 -13.05 -13.01 -5.15
N ASP A 211 -13.41 -13.93 -6.04
CA ASP A 211 -12.74 -14.08 -7.33
C ASP A 211 -13.30 -13.04 -8.30
N HIS A 212 -12.48 -12.08 -8.66
CA HIS A 212 -12.83 -11.06 -9.63
C HIS A 212 -12.26 -11.42 -11.01
N PRO A 213 -13.05 -11.36 -12.10
CA PRO A 213 -12.61 -11.80 -13.43
C PRO A 213 -11.36 -11.07 -13.93
N GLU A 214 -11.19 -9.81 -13.53
CA GLU A 214 -10.05 -8.99 -13.96
C GLU A 214 -8.91 -8.97 -12.95
N PHE A 215 -9.18 -9.28 -11.68
CA PHE A 215 -8.25 -8.97 -10.58
C PHE A 215 -7.76 -10.21 -9.82
N GLY A 216 -8.33 -11.39 -10.11
CA GLY A 216 -8.09 -12.60 -9.36
C GLY A 216 -8.75 -12.56 -7.99
N THR A 217 -8.22 -13.34 -7.06
CA THR A 217 -8.72 -13.43 -5.68
C THR A 217 -8.33 -12.18 -4.89
N ILE A 218 -9.32 -11.44 -4.37
CA ILE A 218 -9.12 -10.19 -3.62
C ILE A 218 -10.16 -10.06 -2.50
N PRO A 219 -9.94 -9.25 -1.44
CA PRO A 219 -10.98 -9.06 -0.42
C PRO A 219 -12.24 -8.45 -1.04
N GLY A 220 -13.40 -9.05 -0.76
CA GLY A 220 -14.71 -8.53 -1.20
C GLY A 220 -15.02 -7.18 -0.55
N GLY A 221 -16.03 -6.46 -1.04
CA GLY A 221 -16.53 -5.23 -0.44
C GLY A 221 -15.59 -4.01 -0.48
N LEU A 222 -14.40 -4.14 -1.08
CA LEU A 222 -13.48 -3.03 -1.28
C LEU A 222 -13.94 -2.17 -2.47
N SER A 223 -13.79 -0.85 -2.33
CA SER A 223 -14.00 0.09 -3.42
C SER A 223 -12.75 0.22 -4.28
N TYR A 224 -12.91 0.50 -5.57
CA TYR A 224 -11.81 0.78 -6.48
C TYR A 224 -12.20 1.77 -7.57
N VAL A 225 -11.21 2.47 -8.14
CA VAL A 225 -11.39 3.23 -9.38
C VAL A 225 -11.11 2.30 -10.56
N ASP A 226 -12.08 2.18 -11.46
CA ASP A 226 -11.97 1.44 -12.71
C ASP A 226 -11.22 2.27 -13.77
N LEU A 227 -10.10 1.73 -14.26
CA LEU A 227 -9.26 2.33 -15.29
C LEU A 227 -9.38 1.61 -16.64
N THR A 228 -10.17 0.54 -16.74
CA THR A 228 -10.31 -0.28 -17.96
C THR A 228 -10.90 0.48 -19.14
N ARG A 229 -11.67 1.54 -18.86
CA ARG A 229 -12.35 2.37 -19.87
C ARG A 229 -11.66 3.69 -20.17
N TRP A 230 -10.53 3.99 -19.54
CA TRP A 230 -9.82 5.25 -19.76
C TRP A 230 -9.28 5.36 -21.18
N GLU A 231 -9.50 6.48 -21.88
CA GLU A 231 -9.15 6.71 -23.30
C GLU A 231 -8.00 7.72 -23.46
N GLY A 232 -7.23 7.95 -22.39
CA GLY A 232 -6.08 8.84 -22.40
C GLY A 232 -6.42 10.29 -22.08
N GLU A 233 -7.65 10.59 -21.67
CA GLU A 233 -8.11 11.92 -21.29
C GLU A 233 -7.62 12.34 -19.89
N SER A 234 -7.40 13.63 -19.68
CA SER A 234 -7.16 14.19 -18.34
C SER A 234 -8.49 14.65 -17.76
N ARG A 235 -8.90 14.08 -16.63
CA ARG A 235 -10.17 14.42 -15.98
C ARG A 235 -10.21 14.02 -14.50
N PRO A 236 -11.07 14.67 -13.70
CA PRO A 236 -11.44 14.14 -12.40
C PRO A 236 -12.20 12.82 -12.54
N PHE A 237 -12.05 11.96 -11.54
CA PHE A 237 -12.93 10.82 -11.35
C PHE A 237 -14.28 11.27 -10.80
N THR A 238 -15.29 10.51 -11.16
CA THR A 238 -16.68 10.68 -10.73
C THR A 238 -17.14 9.42 -10.00
N PRO A 239 -18.27 9.46 -9.27
CA PRO A 239 -18.83 8.26 -8.66
C PRO A 239 -19.08 7.09 -9.63
N ARG A 240 -19.17 7.34 -10.95
CA ARG A 240 -19.33 6.29 -11.97
C ARG A 240 -18.04 5.51 -12.25
N ASP A 241 -16.90 6.12 -11.95
CA ASP A 241 -15.58 5.49 -12.07
C ASP A 241 -15.27 4.62 -10.86
N VAL A 242 -16.03 4.77 -9.77
CA VAL A 242 -15.86 3.99 -8.54
C VAL A 242 -16.79 2.79 -8.56
N GLN A 243 -16.21 1.62 -8.33
CA GLN A 243 -16.90 0.34 -8.29
C GLN A 243 -16.62 -0.33 -6.94
N ILE A 244 -17.48 -1.27 -6.56
CA ILE A 244 -17.32 -2.09 -5.35
C ILE A 244 -17.11 -3.53 -5.80
N ILE A 245 -16.12 -4.19 -5.21
CA ILE A 245 -15.90 -5.62 -5.40
C ILE A 245 -17.05 -6.37 -4.70
N PRO A 246 -17.76 -7.26 -5.40
CA PRO A 246 -18.90 -7.97 -4.83
C PRO A 246 -18.54 -8.87 -3.65
#